data_AF-A0A953M3G2-F1
#
_entry.id   AF-A0A953M3G2-F1
#
_cell.length_a   1.000
_cell.length_b   1.000
_cell.length_c   1.000
_cell.angle_alpha   90.00
_cell.angle_beta   90.00
_cell.angle_gamma   90.00
#
_symmetry.space_group_name_H-M   'P 1'
#
loop_
_entity.id
_entity.type
_entity.pdbx_description
1 polymer ?
#
loop_
_entity_poly.entity_id
_entity_poly.type
_entity_poly.pdbx_seq_one_letter_code
_entity_poly.pdbx_strand_id
1 'polypeptide(L)'
;MPRRAVILSCLLLFSLVPFPRAGAGSTTAQGEGQVYTNRDLKQYRNPSDARQEKRSAKAGDKKEDAAKAKERQEQEYWCKRAQFHRKKIEKAQREMEKAEAKRAALQEDAAGAAGQKKKTLEKNIKNTERRLQSARKELAERERDLGGIEEEARRKGVPPGWLRCQFDW
;
A
#
# COMPACT_ATOMS: atom_id res chain seq x y z
N MET A 1 -24.23 -10.46 34.10
CA MET A 1 -23.86 -9.07 33.75
C MET A 1 -24.37 -8.79 32.33
N PRO A 2 -25.47 -8.02 32.18
CA PRO A 2 -26.19 -7.88 30.92
C PRO A 2 -25.50 -6.91 29.93
N ARG A 3 -25.62 -7.29 28.66
CA ARG A 3 -25.15 -6.59 27.45
C ARG A 3 -25.88 -5.25 27.27
N ARG A 4 -25.15 -4.19 26.93
CA ARG A 4 -25.74 -2.94 26.43
C ARG A 4 -25.34 -2.74 24.96
N ALA A 5 -26.31 -2.96 24.08
CA ALA A 5 -26.30 -2.48 22.71
C ALA A 5 -26.70 -0.99 22.72
N VAL A 6 -25.96 -0.15 22.00
CA VAL A 6 -26.40 1.19 21.66
C VAL A 6 -26.30 1.34 20.15
N ILE A 7 -27.48 1.32 19.54
CA ILE A 7 -27.77 1.76 18.18
C ILE A 7 -27.67 3.28 18.20
N LEU A 8 -26.90 3.89 17.30
CA LEU A 8 -27.12 5.29 16.96
C LEU A 8 -26.95 5.48 15.45
N SER A 9 -28.11 5.42 14.80
CA SER A 9 -28.38 5.85 13.45
C SER A 9 -28.06 7.34 13.31
N CYS A 10 -27.27 7.72 12.32
CA CYS A 10 -27.11 9.10 11.92
C CYS A 10 -27.12 9.19 10.39
N LEU A 11 -28.34 9.19 9.85
CA LEU A 11 -28.68 9.60 8.49
C LEU A 11 -28.36 11.09 8.34
N LEU A 12 -27.25 11.43 7.69
CA LEU A 12 -27.01 12.78 7.18
C LEU A 12 -27.31 12.81 5.68
N LEU A 13 -28.56 13.21 5.41
CA LEU A 13 -29.03 13.74 4.14
C LEU A 13 -28.24 15.02 3.82
N PHE A 14 -27.31 14.96 2.86
CA PHE A 14 -26.71 16.15 2.27
C PHE A 14 -27.53 16.55 1.04
N SER A 15 -28.16 17.71 1.16
CA SER A 15 -29.05 18.36 0.22
C SER A 15 -28.36 18.76 -1.08
N LEU A 16 -28.98 18.39 -2.21
CA LEU A 16 -28.73 18.98 -3.52
C LEU A 16 -29.21 20.44 -3.52
N VAL A 17 -28.35 21.37 -3.93
CA VAL A 17 -28.73 22.75 -4.28
C VAL A 17 -28.46 22.95 -5.77
N PRO A 18 -29.48 23.21 -6.62
CA PRO A 18 -29.28 23.62 -7.99
C PRO A 18 -29.05 25.14 -8.08
N PHE A 19 -27.94 25.55 -8.68
CA PHE A 19 -27.71 26.94 -9.10
C PHE A 19 -28.08 27.11 -10.58
N PRO A 20 -29.01 28.01 -10.95
CA PRO A 20 -29.15 28.48 -12.31
C PRO A 20 -28.27 29.73 -12.49
N ARG A 21 -27.48 29.78 -13.57
CA ARG A 21 -27.03 31.06 -14.11
C ARG A 21 -27.10 31.03 -15.63
N ALA A 22 -28.15 31.66 -16.12
CA ALA A 22 -28.28 32.11 -17.48
C ALA A 22 -27.13 33.07 -17.84
N GLY A 23 -26.56 32.86 -19.02
CA GLY A 23 -25.57 33.73 -19.65
C GLY A 23 -25.71 33.60 -21.15
N ALA A 24 -26.78 34.18 -21.68
CA ALA A 24 -26.93 34.45 -23.11
C ALA A 24 -26.02 35.65 -23.46
N GLY A 25 -25.14 35.44 -24.44
CA GLY A 25 -24.23 36.46 -24.97
C GLY A 25 -23.79 36.05 -26.37
N SER A 26 -24.67 36.26 -27.34
CA SER A 26 -24.42 36.11 -28.77
C SER A 26 -23.82 37.40 -29.33
N THR A 27 -22.57 37.35 -29.77
CA THR A 27 -22.01 38.32 -30.72
C THR A 27 -21.26 37.55 -31.81
N THR A 28 -22.01 37.24 -32.86
CA THR A 28 -21.52 36.82 -34.18
C THR A 28 -20.78 37.98 -34.84
N ALA A 29 -19.45 37.90 -34.87
CA ALA A 29 -18.64 38.58 -35.88
C ALA A 29 -18.32 37.53 -36.96
N GLN A 30 -19.04 37.59 -38.09
CA GLN A 30 -18.74 36.84 -39.30
C GLN A 30 -17.46 37.41 -39.93
N GLY A 31 -16.31 36.89 -39.51
CA GLY A 31 -15.16 36.77 -40.40
C GLY A 31 -15.21 35.36 -40.98
N GLU A 32 -15.23 35.23 -42.30
CA GLU A 32 -15.08 33.94 -42.97
C GLU A 32 -13.77 33.30 -42.49
N GLY A 33 -13.89 32.32 -41.59
CA GLY A 33 -12.75 31.63 -41.02
C GLY A 33 -12.10 30.79 -42.11
N GLN A 34 -11.01 31.29 -42.69
CA GLN A 34 -10.16 30.47 -43.55
C GLN A 34 -9.71 29.25 -42.74
N VAL A 35 -10.23 28.08 -43.12
CA VAL A 35 -9.84 26.80 -42.54
C VAL A 35 -8.49 26.43 -43.15
N TYR A 36 -7.42 26.83 -42.48
CA TYR A 36 -6.07 26.42 -42.84
C TYR A 36 -5.92 24.93 -42.52
N THR A 37 -5.61 24.13 -43.55
CA THR A 37 -5.31 22.72 -43.35
C THR A 37 -3.86 22.56 -42.90
N ASN A 38 -3.53 21.42 -42.27
CA ASN A 38 -2.14 21.07 -41.93
C ASN A 38 -1.20 21.06 -43.15
N ARG A 39 -1.72 21.10 -44.39
CA ARG A 39 -0.95 21.23 -45.62
C ARG A 39 -0.55 22.69 -45.88
N ASP A 40 -1.43 23.64 -45.60
CA ASP A 40 -1.22 25.08 -45.83
C ASP A 40 -0.24 25.69 -44.81
N LEU A 41 -0.10 25.07 -43.64
CA LEU A 41 0.85 25.49 -42.60
C LEU A 41 2.29 25.04 -42.89
N LYS A 42 2.51 24.06 -43.77
CA LYS A 42 3.85 23.54 -44.08
C LYS A 42 4.74 24.54 -44.82
N GLN A 43 4.14 25.45 -45.60
CA GLN A 43 4.89 26.47 -46.35
C GLN A 43 5.52 27.54 -45.45
N TYR A 44 5.04 27.68 -44.21
CA TYR A 44 5.56 28.62 -43.23
C TYR A 44 6.54 27.97 -42.23
N ARG A 45 6.87 26.68 -42.41
CA ARG A 45 7.77 25.96 -41.50
C ARG A 45 9.22 26.34 -41.78
N ASN A 46 9.82 27.14 -40.91
CA ASN A 46 11.20 27.59 -41.03
C ASN A 46 12.15 26.46 -40.56
N PRO A 47 13.39 26.30 -41.08
CA PRO A 47 14.28 25.23 -40.63
C PRO A 47 14.71 25.38 -39.15
N SER A 48 14.59 26.57 -38.57
CA SER A 48 14.74 26.80 -37.13
C SER A 48 13.66 26.10 -36.29
N ASP A 49 12.43 25.98 -36.80
CA ASP A 49 11.33 25.29 -36.11
C ASP A 49 11.56 23.78 -36.06
N ALA A 50 12.09 23.20 -37.14
CA ALA A 50 12.49 21.79 -37.17
C ALA A 50 13.63 21.47 -36.17
N ARG A 51 14.50 22.45 -35.89
CA ARG A 51 15.56 22.32 -34.86
C ARG A 51 14.98 22.45 -33.45
N GLN A 52 13.93 23.24 -33.27
CA GLN A 52 13.22 23.41 -31.99
C GLN A 52 12.37 22.19 -31.64
N GLU A 53 11.66 21.60 -32.62
CA GLU A 53 10.94 20.34 -32.45
C GLU A 53 11.88 19.19 -32.04
N LYS A 54 13.01 19.00 -32.74
CA LYS A 54 14.01 17.97 -32.37
C LYS A 54 14.60 18.18 -30.97
N ARG A 55 14.77 19.42 -30.52
CA ARG A 55 15.22 19.74 -29.16
C ARG A 55 14.13 19.44 -28.12
N SER A 56 12.87 19.74 -28.43
CA SER A 56 11.73 19.46 -27.55
C SER A 56 11.45 17.96 -27.40
N ALA A 57 11.57 17.18 -28.49
CA ALA A 57 11.44 15.72 -28.44
C ALA A 57 12.53 15.08 -27.57
N LYS A 58 13.81 15.44 -27.80
CA LYS A 58 14.94 14.92 -26.99
C LYS A 58 14.88 15.36 -25.52
N ALA A 59 14.27 16.51 -25.23
CA ALA A 59 14.02 16.95 -23.85
C ALA A 59 12.84 16.20 -23.20
N GLY A 60 11.83 15.83 -23.99
CA GLY A 60 10.73 14.96 -23.58
C GLY A 60 11.21 13.58 -23.18
N ASP A 61 12.03 12.94 -24.03
CA ASP A 61 12.57 11.59 -23.78
C ASP A 61 13.39 11.55 -22.47
N LYS A 62 14.28 12.52 -22.26
CA LYS A 62 15.08 12.61 -21.03
C LYS A 62 14.21 12.81 -19.78
N LYS A 63 13.10 13.54 -19.89
CA LYS A 63 12.18 13.78 -18.77
C LYS A 63 11.39 12.51 -18.44
N GLU A 64 11.00 11.75 -19.45
CA GLU A 64 10.32 10.46 -19.28
C GLU A 64 11.24 9.42 -18.64
N ASP A 65 12.49 9.31 -19.09
CA ASP A 65 13.48 8.41 -18.51
C ASP A 65 13.76 8.74 -17.03
N ALA A 66 13.87 10.03 -16.70
CA ALA A 66 14.06 10.47 -15.32
C ALA A 66 12.83 10.18 -14.45
N ALA A 67 11.61 10.28 -14.98
CA ALA A 67 10.39 9.93 -14.26
C ALA A 67 10.32 8.42 -13.98
N LYS A 68 10.59 7.58 -14.99
CA LYS A 68 10.65 6.12 -14.84
C LYS A 68 11.73 5.68 -13.84
N ALA A 69 12.87 6.36 -13.82
CA ALA A 69 13.92 6.07 -12.85
C ALA A 69 13.47 6.35 -11.40
N LYS A 70 12.77 7.47 -11.16
CA LYS A 70 12.21 7.79 -9.84
C LYS A 70 11.12 6.80 -9.42
N GLU A 71 10.23 6.44 -10.34
CA GLU A 71 9.18 5.46 -10.09
C GLU A 71 9.74 4.12 -9.63
N ARG A 72 10.78 3.61 -10.32
CA ARG A 72 11.49 2.38 -9.92
C ARG A 72 12.10 2.46 -8.53
N GLN A 73 12.72 3.60 -8.18
CA GLN A 73 13.31 3.80 -6.85
C GLN A 73 12.24 3.82 -5.75
N GLU A 74 11.12 4.51 -5.99
CA GLU A 74 10.00 4.55 -5.06
C GLU A 74 9.38 3.17 -4.88
N GLN A 75 9.19 2.44 -5.98
CA GLN A 75 8.71 1.07 -5.93
C GLN A 75 9.63 0.17 -5.12
N GLU A 76 10.95 0.21 -5.36
CA GLU A 76 11.92 -0.58 -4.63
C GLU A 76 11.91 -0.24 -3.13
N TYR A 77 11.78 1.04 -2.79
CA TYR A 77 11.63 1.50 -1.41
C TYR A 77 10.41 0.86 -0.72
N TRP A 78 9.24 0.94 -1.36
CA TRP A 78 8.00 0.38 -0.81
C TRP A 78 8.04 -1.15 -0.71
N CYS A 79 8.56 -1.82 -1.74
CA CYS A 79 8.77 -3.26 -1.75
C CYS A 79 9.68 -3.72 -0.61
N LYS A 80 10.88 -3.13 -0.47
CA LYS A 80 11.82 -3.48 0.61
C LYS A 80 11.22 -3.25 1.99
N ARG A 81 10.53 -2.13 2.17
CA ARG A 81 9.87 -1.79 3.44
C ARG A 81 8.79 -2.82 3.78
N ALA A 82 7.92 -3.17 2.85
CA ALA A 82 6.90 -4.20 3.07
C ALA A 82 7.52 -5.59 3.34
N GLN A 83 8.54 -6.00 2.55
CA GLN A 83 9.23 -7.27 2.75
C GLN A 83 9.88 -7.39 4.12
N PHE A 84 10.48 -6.32 4.63
CA PHE A 84 11.08 -6.30 5.96
C PHE A 84 10.06 -6.68 7.05
N HIS A 85 8.84 -6.12 6.98
CA HIS A 85 7.77 -6.44 7.93
C HIS A 85 7.22 -7.86 7.71
N ARG A 86 7.04 -8.30 6.45
CA ARG A 86 6.63 -9.69 6.14
C ARG A 86 7.62 -10.73 6.71
N LYS A 87 8.93 -10.50 6.57
CA LYS A 87 9.97 -11.37 7.16
C LYS A 87 9.89 -11.42 8.69
N LYS A 88 9.53 -10.30 9.34
CA LYS A 88 9.31 -10.27 10.80
C LYS A 88 8.08 -11.08 11.20
N ILE A 89 6.97 -10.97 10.44
CA ILE A 89 5.76 -11.77 10.66
C ILE A 89 6.09 -13.26 10.53
N GLU A 90 6.77 -13.66 9.45
CA GLU A 90 7.17 -15.05 9.21
C GLU A 90 8.08 -15.58 10.32
N LYS A 91 9.01 -14.75 10.82
CA LYS A 91 9.84 -15.10 11.98
C LYS A 91 8.99 -15.30 13.24
N ALA A 92 8.04 -14.41 13.53
CA ALA A 92 7.16 -14.52 14.69
C ALA A 92 6.25 -15.76 14.60
N GLN A 93 5.74 -16.09 13.42
CA GLN A 93 4.99 -17.32 13.14
C GLN A 93 5.81 -18.57 13.45
N ARG A 94 7.06 -18.65 12.96
CA ARG A 94 7.96 -19.77 13.27
C ARG A 94 8.25 -19.91 14.77
N GLU A 95 8.42 -18.81 15.49
CA GLU A 95 8.63 -18.86 16.95
C GLU A 95 7.38 -19.32 17.70
N MET A 96 6.20 -18.93 17.23
CA MET A 96 4.92 -19.43 17.74
C MET A 96 4.79 -20.94 17.54
N GLU A 97 5.03 -21.44 16.32
CA GLU A 97 4.97 -22.87 15.98
C GLU A 97 5.96 -23.69 16.83
N LYS A 98 7.20 -23.22 16.99
CA LYS A 98 8.20 -23.87 17.87
C LYS A 98 7.74 -23.91 19.32
N ALA A 99 7.14 -22.84 19.83
CA ALA A 99 6.63 -22.79 21.20
C ALA A 99 5.44 -23.75 21.39
N GLU A 100 4.56 -23.86 20.39
CA GLU A 100 3.44 -24.80 20.38
C GLU A 100 3.92 -26.25 20.38
N ALA A 101 4.85 -26.60 19.48
CA ALA A 101 5.46 -27.93 19.42
C ALA A 101 6.16 -28.30 20.74
N LYS A 102 6.94 -27.37 21.30
CA LYS A 102 7.61 -27.59 22.59
C LYS A 102 6.62 -27.77 23.74
N ARG A 103 5.52 -27.02 23.75
CA ARG A 103 4.47 -27.17 24.75
C ARG A 103 3.83 -28.55 24.65
N ALA A 104 3.51 -29.01 23.44
CA ALA A 104 2.94 -30.34 23.22
C ALA A 104 3.87 -31.46 23.73
N ALA A 105 5.15 -31.41 23.38
CA ALA A 105 6.15 -32.37 23.87
C ALA A 105 6.26 -32.39 25.40
N LEU A 106 6.30 -31.21 26.04
CA LEU A 106 6.35 -31.13 27.50
C LEU A 106 5.06 -31.66 28.17
N GLN A 107 3.90 -31.53 27.52
CA GLN A 107 2.64 -32.07 28.03
C GLN A 107 2.61 -33.60 27.97
N GLU A 108 3.12 -34.18 26.89
CA GLU A 108 3.29 -35.63 26.75
C GLU A 108 4.24 -36.19 27.82
N ASP A 109 5.41 -35.57 27.99
CA ASP A 109 6.37 -35.93 29.04
C ASP A 109 5.78 -35.84 30.45
N ALA A 110 4.90 -34.86 30.68
CA ALA A 110 4.27 -34.63 31.98
C ALA A 110 3.21 -35.67 32.31
N ALA A 111 2.57 -36.30 31.31
CA ALA A 111 1.50 -37.27 31.53
C ALA A 111 1.99 -38.53 32.27
N GLY A 112 3.23 -38.96 32.01
CA GLY A 112 3.87 -40.11 32.68
C GLY A 112 4.75 -39.75 33.88
N ALA A 113 4.88 -38.47 34.23
CA ALA A 113 5.79 -38.04 35.28
C ALA A 113 5.13 -37.98 36.67
N ALA A 114 5.89 -38.31 37.72
CA ALA A 114 5.48 -38.18 39.11
C ALA A 114 6.50 -37.37 39.94
N GLY A 115 6.09 -36.94 41.14
CA GLY A 115 6.95 -36.30 42.12
C GLY A 115 7.59 -34.99 41.63
N GLN A 116 8.89 -34.83 41.89
CA GLN A 116 9.64 -33.60 41.55
C GLN A 116 9.76 -33.36 40.05
N LYS A 117 9.87 -34.43 39.23
CA LYS A 117 9.94 -34.32 37.77
C LYS A 117 8.69 -33.63 37.20
N LYS A 118 7.50 -34.01 37.71
CA LYS A 118 6.23 -33.41 37.32
C LYS A 118 6.18 -31.91 37.59
N LYS A 119 6.59 -31.48 38.79
CA LYS A 119 6.65 -30.05 39.18
C LYS A 119 7.56 -29.24 38.24
N THR A 120 8.71 -29.80 37.87
CA THR A 120 9.64 -29.15 36.92
C THR A 120 9.03 -29.03 35.53
N LEU A 121 8.36 -30.08 35.03
CA LEU A 121 7.67 -30.05 33.74
C LEU A 121 6.52 -29.04 33.72
N GLU A 122 5.69 -28.98 34.76
CA GLU A 122 4.61 -27.99 34.90
C GLU A 122 5.14 -26.55 34.86
N LYS A 123 6.27 -26.27 35.54
CA LYS A 123 6.95 -24.97 35.47
C LYS A 123 7.42 -24.66 34.04
N ASN A 124 7.97 -25.65 33.34
CA ASN A 124 8.43 -25.49 31.96
C ASN A 124 7.27 -25.27 30.98
N ILE A 125 6.13 -25.95 31.18
CA ILE A 125 4.90 -25.74 30.41
C ILE A 125 4.43 -24.30 30.60
N LYS A 126 4.30 -23.83 31.84
CA LYS A 126 3.90 -22.44 32.16
C LYS A 126 4.84 -21.40 31.54
N ASN A 127 6.14 -21.65 31.57
CA ASN A 127 7.12 -20.77 30.93
C ASN A 127 6.98 -20.76 29.40
N THR A 128 6.72 -21.92 28.79
CA THR A 128 6.49 -22.03 27.33
C THR A 128 5.19 -21.36 26.92
N GLU A 129 4.15 -21.45 27.73
CA GLU A 129 2.87 -20.75 27.52
C GLU A 129 3.03 -19.23 27.55
N ARG A 130 3.82 -18.69 28.49
CA ARG A 130 4.17 -17.26 28.49
C ARG A 130 4.91 -16.84 27.22
N ARG A 131 5.87 -17.66 26.75
CA ARG A 131 6.59 -17.40 25.49
C ARG A 131 5.65 -17.40 24.30
N LEU A 132 4.73 -18.37 24.24
CA LEU A 132 3.71 -18.46 23.21
C LEU A 132 2.77 -17.25 23.22
N GLN A 133 2.34 -16.78 24.40
CA GLN A 133 1.55 -15.56 24.52
C GLN A 133 2.33 -14.33 24.02
N SER A 134 3.61 -14.20 24.36
CA SER A 134 4.46 -13.11 23.86
C SER A 134 4.65 -13.19 22.34
N ALA A 135 4.89 -14.38 21.78
CA ALA A 135 5.00 -14.57 20.34
C ALA A 135 3.71 -14.18 19.60
N ARG A 136 2.54 -14.53 20.14
CA ARG A 136 1.24 -14.11 19.59
C ARG A 136 1.04 -12.59 19.62
N LYS A 137 1.45 -11.93 20.71
CA LYS A 137 1.41 -10.47 20.80
C LYS A 137 2.34 -9.82 19.79
N GLU A 138 3.57 -10.33 19.65
CA GLU A 138 4.53 -9.83 18.67
C GLU A 138 3.99 -10.00 17.25
N LEU A 139 3.42 -11.16 16.91
CA LEU A 139 2.81 -11.41 15.61
C LEU A 139 1.73 -10.36 15.30
N ALA A 140 0.80 -10.13 16.22
CA ALA A 140 -0.27 -9.14 16.05
C ALA A 140 0.27 -7.71 15.92
N GLU A 141 1.35 -7.37 16.62
CA GLU A 141 2.03 -6.08 16.49
C GLU A 141 2.69 -5.93 15.11
N ARG A 142 3.39 -6.96 14.62
CA ARG A 142 4.02 -6.92 13.29
C ARG A 142 3.00 -6.84 12.15
N GLU A 143 1.87 -7.52 12.29
CA GLU A 143 0.75 -7.41 11.36
C GLU A 143 0.16 -5.99 11.35
N ARG A 144 0.01 -5.37 12.53
CA ARG A 144 -0.41 -3.97 12.63
C ARG A 144 0.60 -3.03 11.96
N ASP A 145 1.89 -3.24 12.16
CA ASP A 145 2.94 -2.44 11.52
C ASP A 145 2.88 -2.54 9.99
N LEU A 146 2.67 -3.76 9.46
CA LEU A 146 2.51 -3.98 8.01
C LEU A 146 1.26 -3.26 7.49
N GLY A 147 0.13 -3.38 8.19
CA GLY A 147 -1.10 -2.65 7.85
C GLY A 147 -0.92 -1.13 7.89
N GLY A 148 -0.08 -0.62 8.80
CA GLY A 148 0.30 0.80 8.84
C GLY A 148 1.06 1.25 7.59
N ILE A 149 1.97 0.41 7.07
CA ILE A 149 2.68 0.69 5.81
C ILE A 149 1.73 0.63 4.60
N GLU A 150 0.82 -0.35 4.57
CA GLU A 150 -0.17 -0.48 3.50
C GLU A 150 -1.10 0.75 3.45
N GLU A 151 -1.52 1.24 4.61
CA GLU A 151 -2.31 2.46 4.74
C GLU A 151 -1.52 3.71 4.33
N GLU A 152 -0.25 3.84 4.75
CA GLU A 152 0.62 4.93 4.34
C GLU A 152 0.82 4.97 2.82
N ALA A 153 1.06 3.80 2.22
CA ALA A 153 1.20 3.64 0.78
C ALA A 153 -0.09 4.02 0.04
N ARG A 154 -1.25 3.56 0.53
CA ARG A 154 -2.56 3.91 -0.02
C ARG A 154 -2.81 5.42 -0.01
N ARG A 155 -2.50 6.10 1.10
CA ARG A 155 -2.62 7.57 1.21
C ARG A 155 -1.73 8.31 0.23
N LYS A 156 -0.58 7.73 -0.13
CA LYS A 156 0.37 8.28 -1.12
C LYS A 156 0.04 7.87 -2.56
N GLY A 157 -1.06 7.16 -2.80
CA GLY A 157 -1.46 6.72 -4.14
C GLY A 157 -0.59 5.59 -4.71
N VAL A 158 0.15 4.89 -3.85
CA VAL A 158 1.03 3.79 -4.27
C VAL A 158 0.19 2.57 -4.65
N PRO A 159 0.40 1.96 -5.83
CA PRO A 159 -0.32 0.75 -6.22
C PRO A 159 -0.05 -0.43 -5.27
N PRO A 160 -1.06 -1.25 -4.91
CA PRO A 160 -0.88 -2.36 -3.97
C PRO A 160 0.11 -3.44 -4.47
N GLY A 161 0.29 -3.56 -5.79
CA GLY A 161 1.26 -4.49 -6.38
C GLY A 161 2.72 -4.16 -6.05
N TRP A 162 3.05 -2.89 -5.79
CA TRP A 162 4.40 -2.47 -5.42
C TRP A 162 4.84 -3.04 -4.07
N LEU A 163 3.91 -3.12 -3.11
CA LEU A 163 4.18 -3.70 -1.78
C LEU A 163 4.36 -5.23 -1.80
N ARG A 164 3.90 -5.89 -2.87
CA ARG A 164 4.04 -7.34 -3.07
C ARG A 164 5.30 -7.72 -3.83
N CYS A 165 6.03 -6.74 -4.38
CA CYS A 165 7.21 -6.97 -5.22
C CYS A 165 6.92 -7.88 -6.42
N GLN A 166 5.70 -7.81 -7.00
CA GLN A 166 5.28 -8.70 -8.09
C GLN A 166 5.80 -8.28 -9.48
N PHE A 167 6.41 -7.12 -9.60
CA PHE A 167 6.96 -6.65 -10.86
C PHE A 167 8.46 -6.91 -10.85
N ASP A 168 8.84 -8.06 -11.39
CA ASP A 168 10.20 -8.31 -11.87
C ASP A 168 10.32 -7.66 -13.26
N TRP A 169 11.38 -6.88 -13.50
CA TRP A 169 11.71 -6.24 -14.77
C TRP A 169 12.99 -6.79 -15.37
#